data_AF-A0A9D1M262-F1
#
_entry.id   AF-A0A9D1M262-F1
#
_cell.length_a   1.000
_cell.length_b   1.000
_cell.length_c   1.000
_cell.angle_alpha   90.00
_cell.angle_beta   90.00
_cell.angle_gamma   90.00
#
_symmetry.space_group_name_H-M   'P 1'
#
loop_
_entity.id
_entity.type
_entity.pdbx_description
1 polymer ?
#
loop_
_entity_poly.entity_id
_entity_poly.type
_entity_poly.pdbx_seq_one_letter_code
_entity_poly.pdbx_strand_id
1 'polypeptide(L)'
;MAKEVTEILEAMTAEDLKRRREIAEKLFSEHFSSHEARKTFIREFAAELREARKNAVETGNEERTALDEERQIAFLMIFRFCPLSIYRKQLGDVIIEGLKYQQKDIKRYCFEYAHQHISDGFIDVGWWSKLLNKKYVSKYGWKLLRLNASLIPVYARVALTESINFWAKDDLTRKKWKELDDEFGTHFDFVAEFTAK
;
A
#
# COMPACT_ATOMS: atom_id res chain seq x y z
N MET A 1 -8.47 24.21 27.98
CA MET A 1 -9.61 23.83 28.85
C MET A 1 -10.82 23.34 28.03
N ALA A 2 -11.66 24.18 27.40
CA ALA A 2 -12.83 23.68 26.65
C ALA A 2 -12.49 22.90 25.36
N LYS A 3 -11.45 23.31 24.62
CA LYS A 3 -10.99 22.63 23.40
C LYS A 3 -10.38 21.25 23.67
N GLU A 4 -9.53 21.14 24.70
CA GLU A 4 -8.88 19.88 25.08
C GLU A 4 -9.89 18.83 25.62
N VAL A 5 -11.01 19.28 26.21
CA VAL A 5 -12.11 18.38 26.64
C VAL A 5 -12.96 17.92 25.45
N THR A 6 -13.04 18.72 24.37
CA THR A 6 -13.74 18.33 23.14
C THR A 6 -12.91 17.32 22.33
N GLU A 7 -11.59 17.49 22.29
CA GLU A 7 -10.64 16.54 21.68
C GLU A 7 -10.61 15.17 22.40
N ILE A 8 -10.97 15.12 23.70
CA ILE A 8 -11.14 13.87 24.45
C ILE A 8 -12.52 13.24 24.20
N LEU A 9 -13.55 14.05 23.88
CA LEU A 9 -14.90 13.58 23.50
C LEU A 9 -15.01 13.15 22.02
N GLU A 10 -13.99 13.45 21.20
CA GLU A 10 -13.76 12.85 19.87
C GLU A 10 -13.25 11.39 19.95
N ALA A 11 -13.26 10.79 21.14
CA ALA A 11 -13.16 9.35 21.30
C ALA A 11 -14.42 8.68 20.72
N MET A 12 -14.20 7.69 19.85
CA MET A 12 -15.22 6.85 19.21
C MET A 12 -16.41 6.59 20.14
N THR A 13 -17.58 7.15 19.80
CA THR A 13 -18.76 7.02 20.67
C THR A 13 -19.27 5.58 20.69
N ALA A 14 -20.07 5.22 21.70
CA ALA A 14 -20.72 3.90 21.73
C ALA A 14 -21.60 3.64 20.49
N GLU A 15 -22.18 4.71 19.93
CA GLU A 15 -22.98 4.68 18.71
C GLU A 15 -22.11 4.47 17.47
N ASP A 16 -20.95 5.13 17.38
CA ASP A 16 -19.97 4.88 16.31
C ASP A 16 -19.42 3.45 16.36
N LEU A 17 -19.12 2.95 17.57
CA LEU A 17 -18.71 1.57 17.78
C LEU A 17 -19.78 0.59 17.31
N LYS A 18 -21.05 0.85 17.65
CA LYS A 18 -22.19 0.03 17.21
C LYS A 18 -22.33 0.06 15.69
N ARG A 19 -22.30 1.24 15.06
CA ARG A 19 -22.39 1.40 13.60
C ARG A 19 -21.27 0.66 12.88
N ARG A 20 -20.01 0.85 13.32
CA ARG A 20 -18.85 0.17 12.72
C ARG A 20 -18.91 -1.34 12.91
N ARG A 21 -19.44 -1.80 14.05
CA ARG A 21 -19.67 -3.22 14.31
C ARG A 21 -20.71 -3.80 13.36
N GLU A 22 -21.84 -3.12 13.17
CA GLU A 22 -22.88 -3.56 12.22
C GLU A 22 -22.34 -3.65 10.79
N ILE A 23 -21.54 -2.67 10.36
CA ILE A 23 -20.84 -2.71 9.06
C ILE A 23 -19.89 -3.90 8.99
N ALA A 24 -19.07 -4.13 10.01
CA ALA A 24 -18.11 -5.23 10.04
C ALA A 24 -18.81 -6.60 10.04
N GLU A 25 -19.92 -6.75 10.77
CA GLU A 25 -20.73 -7.97 10.80
C GLU A 25 -21.37 -8.26 9.43
N LYS A 26 -21.94 -7.23 8.78
CA LYS A 26 -22.44 -7.31 7.40
C LYS A 26 -21.34 -7.76 6.45
N LEU A 27 -20.23 -7.01 6.37
CA LEU A 27 -19.08 -7.34 5.52
C LEU A 27 -18.57 -8.76 5.79
N PHE A 28 -18.51 -9.18 7.06
CA PHE A 28 -18.04 -10.51 7.40
C PHE A 28 -18.94 -11.60 6.80
N SER A 29 -20.25 -11.45 6.96
CA SER A 29 -21.23 -12.42 6.44
C SER A 29 -21.21 -12.49 4.90
N GLU A 30 -21.13 -11.33 4.23
CA GLU A 30 -21.15 -11.22 2.77
C GLU A 30 -19.86 -11.69 2.12
N HIS A 31 -18.70 -11.38 2.72
CA HIS A 31 -17.41 -11.48 2.03
C HIS A 31 -16.36 -12.31 2.74
N PHE A 32 -16.46 -12.53 4.06
CA PHE A 32 -15.42 -13.21 4.84
C PHE A 32 -15.84 -14.56 5.41
N SER A 33 -17.06 -15.03 5.11
CA SER A 33 -17.61 -16.28 5.62
C SER A 33 -16.94 -17.54 5.07
N SER A 34 -16.37 -17.49 3.86
CA SER A 34 -15.73 -18.66 3.22
C SER A 34 -14.43 -18.30 2.49
N HIS A 35 -13.62 -19.33 2.17
CA HIS A 35 -12.35 -19.13 1.45
C HIS A 35 -12.55 -18.46 0.08
N GLU A 36 -13.52 -18.94 -0.70
CA GLU A 36 -13.80 -18.42 -2.04
C GLU A 36 -14.40 -17.01 -1.98
N ALA A 37 -15.30 -16.73 -1.03
CA ALA A 37 -15.82 -15.37 -0.83
C ALA A 37 -14.68 -14.37 -0.54
N ARG A 38 -13.77 -14.72 0.38
CA ARG A 38 -12.60 -13.88 0.68
C ARG A 38 -11.74 -13.64 -0.55
N LYS A 39 -11.46 -14.70 -1.31
CA LYS A 39 -10.58 -14.63 -2.48
C LYS A 39 -11.14 -13.74 -3.57
N THR A 40 -12.45 -13.82 -3.83
CA THR A 40 -13.16 -12.95 -4.77
C THR A 40 -13.18 -11.52 -4.28
N PHE A 41 -13.57 -11.32 -3.02
CA PHE A 41 -13.66 -9.99 -2.42
C PHE A 41 -12.33 -9.22 -2.46
N ILE A 42 -11.21 -9.83 -2.06
CA ILE A 42 -9.91 -9.14 -2.07
C ILE A 42 -9.51 -8.74 -3.51
N ARG A 43 -9.83 -9.58 -4.52
CA ARG A 43 -9.53 -9.25 -5.92
C ARG A 43 -10.36 -8.07 -6.40
N GLU A 44 -11.66 -8.09 -6.12
CA GLU A 44 -12.58 -7.01 -6.49
C GLU A 44 -12.19 -5.71 -5.79
N PHE A 45 -11.89 -5.77 -4.49
CA PHE A 45 -11.43 -4.62 -3.71
C PHE A 45 -10.14 -4.02 -4.28
N ALA A 46 -9.15 -4.85 -4.64
CA ALA A 46 -7.93 -4.37 -5.29
C ALA A 46 -8.19 -3.72 -6.67
N ALA A 47 -9.15 -4.25 -7.44
CA ALA A 47 -9.56 -3.67 -8.71
C ALA A 47 -10.28 -2.32 -8.51
N GLU A 48 -11.15 -2.23 -7.51
CA GLU A 48 -11.85 -0.99 -7.15
C GLU A 48 -10.87 0.11 -6.74
N LEU A 49 -9.88 -0.19 -5.86
CA LEU A 49 -8.83 0.76 -5.50
C LEU A 49 -8.08 1.29 -6.72
N ARG A 50 -7.81 0.40 -7.70
CA ARG A 50 -7.11 0.75 -8.93
C ARG A 50 -7.94 1.70 -9.80
N GLU A 51 -9.21 1.37 -10.03
CA GLU A 51 -10.11 2.17 -10.86
C GLU A 51 -10.41 3.53 -10.21
N ALA A 52 -10.66 3.57 -8.90
CA ALA A 52 -10.83 4.82 -8.16
C ALA A 52 -9.61 5.74 -8.32
N ARG A 53 -8.39 5.19 -8.17
CA ARG A 53 -7.16 5.95 -8.39
C ARG A 53 -7.02 6.42 -9.84
N LYS A 54 -7.28 5.55 -10.83
CA LYS A 54 -7.19 5.90 -12.25
C LYS A 54 -8.12 7.07 -12.58
N ASN A 55 -9.37 6.99 -12.13
CA ASN A 55 -10.37 8.04 -12.30
C ASN A 55 -9.94 9.35 -11.63
N ALA A 56 -9.37 9.29 -10.43
CA ALA A 56 -8.89 10.48 -9.73
C ALA A 56 -7.74 11.17 -10.48
N VAL A 57 -6.81 10.40 -11.05
CA VAL A 57 -5.71 10.92 -11.88
C VAL A 57 -6.25 11.55 -13.17
N GLU A 58 -7.16 10.87 -13.85
CA GLU A 58 -7.75 11.37 -15.12
C GLU A 58 -8.60 12.62 -14.92
N THR A 59 -9.27 12.76 -13.77
CA THR A 59 -10.17 13.88 -13.48
C THR A 59 -9.54 15.00 -12.66
N GLY A 60 -8.28 14.83 -12.22
CA GLY A 60 -7.58 15.78 -11.36
C GLY A 60 -8.21 15.97 -9.97
N ASN A 61 -9.16 15.12 -9.59
CA ASN A 61 -9.89 15.22 -8.33
C ASN A 61 -9.37 14.15 -7.35
N GLU A 62 -8.37 14.55 -6.57
CA GLU A 62 -7.68 13.66 -5.62
C GLU A 62 -8.56 13.21 -4.45
N GLU A 63 -9.58 14.01 -4.07
CA GLU A 63 -10.53 13.69 -2.99
C GLU A 63 -11.38 12.46 -3.31
N ARG A 64 -11.52 12.09 -4.59
CA ARG A 64 -12.18 10.84 -5.02
C ARG A 64 -11.45 9.57 -4.60
N THR A 65 -10.25 9.69 -4.05
CA THR A 65 -9.51 8.56 -3.47
C THR A 65 -9.59 8.52 -1.95
N ALA A 66 -10.61 9.10 -1.32
CA ALA A 66 -10.90 8.80 0.07
C ALA A 66 -11.75 7.51 0.14
N LEU A 67 -11.32 6.54 0.94
CA LEU A 67 -12.19 5.41 1.29
C LEU A 67 -13.26 5.91 2.26
N ASP A 68 -14.52 5.61 1.97
CA ASP A 68 -15.59 5.78 2.94
C ASP A 68 -15.49 4.75 4.07
N GLU A 69 -16.33 4.90 5.11
CA GLU A 69 -16.23 4.11 6.34
C GLU A 69 -16.34 2.60 6.08
N GLU A 70 -17.27 2.17 5.21
CA GLU A 70 -17.42 0.76 4.85
C GLU A 70 -16.16 0.21 4.17
N ARG A 71 -15.56 0.96 3.23
CA ARG A 71 -14.32 0.53 2.56
C ARG A 71 -13.11 0.57 3.49
N GLN A 72 -13.04 1.50 4.43
CA GLN A 72 -11.97 1.53 5.44
C GLN A 72 -12.04 0.30 6.35
N ILE A 73 -13.25 -0.07 6.80
CA ILE A 73 -13.47 -1.29 7.59
C ILE A 73 -13.10 -2.53 6.76
N ALA A 74 -13.58 -2.61 5.51
CA ALA A 74 -13.24 -3.69 4.60
C ALA A 74 -11.72 -3.83 4.39
N PHE A 75 -11.01 -2.72 4.18
CA PHE A 75 -9.56 -2.71 4.04
C PHE A 75 -8.86 -3.32 5.26
N LEU A 76 -9.24 -2.92 6.47
CA LEU A 76 -8.67 -3.48 7.70
C LEU A 76 -9.04 -4.96 7.89
N MET A 77 -10.29 -5.33 7.57
CA MET A 77 -10.77 -6.70 7.65
C MET A 77 -10.01 -7.63 6.69
N ILE A 78 -9.65 -7.16 5.49
CA ILE A 78 -8.81 -7.93 4.54
C ILE A 78 -7.52 -8.39 5.22
N PHE A 79 -6.78 -7.48 5.85
CA PHE A 79 -5.52 -7.84 6.50
C PHE A 79 -5.69 -8.61 7.81
N ARG A 80 -6.88 -8.53 8.44
CA ARG A 80 -7.18 -9.27 9.67
C ARG A 80 -7.62 -10.72 9.40
N PHE A 81 -8.47 -10.95 8.40
CA PHE A 81 -9.14 -12.24 8.17
C PHE A 81 -8.54 -13.08 7.03
N CYS A 82 -7.65 -12.49 6.24
CA CYS A 82 -7.01 -13.17 5.12
C CYS A 82 -5.53 -13.37 5.46
N PRO A 83 -5.13 -14.54 6.00
CA PRO A 83 -3.74 -14.79 6.37
C PRO A 83 -2.84 -14.80 5.14
N LEU A 84 -1.65 -14.24 5.33
CA LEU A 84 -0.64 -14.07 4.29
C LEU A 84 -0.26 -15.38 3.59
N SER A 85 -0.15 -16.47 4.36
CA SER A 85 0.22 -17.81 3.88
C SER A 85 -0.75 -18.37 2.84
N ILE A 86 -1.99 -17.88 2.82
CA ILE A 86 -3.05 -18.36 1.93
C ILE A 86 -3.33 -17.35 0.81
N TYR A 87 -3.35 -16.05 1.13
CA TYR A 87 -3.82 -14.99 0.23
C TYR A 87 -2.71 -14.09 -0.31
N ARG A 88 -1.46 -14.55 -0.29
CA ARG A 88 -0.24 -13.79 -0.64
C ARG A 88 -0.42 -12.90 -1.87
N LYS A 89 -0.83 -13.47 -3.01
CA LYS A 89 -0.97 -12.74 -4.28
C LYS A 89 -2.01 -11.63 -4.20
N GLN A 90 -3.17 -11.93 -3.63
CA GLN A 90 -4.30 -11.01 -3.53
C GLN A 90 -4.00 -9.85 -2.57
N LEU A 91 -3.41 -10.15 -1.40
CA LEU A 91 -2.95 -9.12 -0.46
C LEU A 91 -1.86 -8.24 -1.07
N GLY A 92 -0.93 -8.85 -1.82
CA GLY A 92 0.09 -8.14 -2.56
C GLY A 92 -0.49 -7.09 -3.51
N ASP A 93 -1.56 -7.43 -4.23
CA ASP A 93 -2.26 -6.50 -5.12
C ASP A 93 -2.93 -5.36 -4.34
N VAL A 94 -3.61 -5.64 -3.23
CA VAL A 94 -4.20 -4.58 -2.37
C VAL A 94 -3.13 -3.64 -1.83
N ILE A 95 -2.01 -4.16 -1.33
CA ILE A 95 -0.91 -3.32 -0.80
C ILE A 95 -0.32 -2.44 -1.90
N ILE A 96 -0.10 -2.98 -3.10
CA ILE A 96 0.45 -2.19 -4.21
C ILE A 96 -0.47 -1.03 -4.57
N GLU A 97 -1.79 -1.25 -4.60
CA GLU A 97 -2.75 -0.18 -4.90
C GLU A 97 -2.87 0.80 -3.71
N GLY A 98 -2.91 0.31 -2.47
CA GLY A 98 -2.96 1.12 -1.26
C GLY A 98 -1.73 2.02 -1.08
N LEU A 99 -0.53 1.54 -1.41
CA LEU A 99 0.68 2.36 -1.44
C LEU A 99 0.58 3.51 -2.44
N LYS A 100 -0.22 3.39 -3.51
CA LYS A 100 -0.41 4.42 -4.54
C LYS A 100 -1.60 5.33 -4.28
N TYR A 101 -2.38 5.03 -3.26
CA TYR A 101 -3.62 5.71 -2.94
C TYR A 101 -3.35 7.06 -2.27
N GLN A 102 -4.15 8.11 -2.45
CA GLN A 102 -3.73 9.42 -1.91
C GLN A 102 -3.85 9.53 -0.39
N GLN A 103 -4.85 8.87 0.19
CA GLN A 103 -5.09 8.85 1.64
C GLN A 103 -3.86 8.38 2.43
N LYS A 104 -3.35 9.25 3.32
CA LYS A 104 -2.11 9.03 4.08
C LYS A 104 -2.16 7.81 4.98
N ASP A 105 -3.28 7.58 5.65
CA ASP A 105 -3.43 6.47 6.60
C ASP A 105 -3.38 5.10 5.91
N ILE A 106 -4.01 5.00 4.73
CA ILE A 106 -3.97 3.79 3.90
C ILE A 106 -2.54 3.51 3.42
N LYS A 107 -1.85 4.54 2.90
CA LYS A 107 -0.43 4.42 2.50
C LYS A 107 0.44 3.95 3.66
N ARG A 108 0.28 4.57 4.84
CA ARG A 108 1.04 4.25 6.04
C ARG A 108 0.79 2.82 6.49
N TYR A 109 -0.46 2.40 6.57
CA TYR A 109 -0.81 1.03 6.93
C TYR A 109 -0.21 0.02 5.95
N CYS A 110 -0.36 0.25 4.64
CA CYS A 110 0.23 -0.62 3.63
C CYS A 110 1.76 -0.68 3.73
N PHE A 111 2.41 0.43 4.02
CA PHE A 111 3.86 0.48 4.24
C PHE A 111 4.27 -0.35 5.45
N GLU A 112 3.65 -0.13 6.61
CA GLU A 112 3.98 -0.81 7.86
C GLU A 112 3.74 -2.32 7.72
N TYR A 113 2.59 -2.72 7.16
CA TYR A 113 2.28 -4.12 6.89
C TYR A 113 3.30 -4.76 5.93
N ALA A 114 3.60 -4.09 4.81
CA ALA A 114 4.57 -4.62 3.84
C ALA A 114 5.96 -4.75 4.47
N HIS A 115 6.42 -3.74 5.21
CA HIS A 115 7.73 -3.75 5.85
C HIS A 115 7.84 -4.88 6.88
N GLN A 116 6.81 -5.08 7.71
CA GLN A 116 6.79 -6.15 8.70
C GLN A 116 6.87 -7.54 8.07
N HIS A 117 6.25 -7.73 6.91
CA HIS A 117 6.14 -9.04 6.26
C HIS A 117 7.13 -9.25 5.10
N ILE A 118 8.05 -8.31 4.86
CA ILE A 118 9.02 -8.42 3.76
C ILE A 118 9.89 -9.67 3.90
N SER A 119 10.33 -9.97 5.11
CA SER A 119 11.19 -11.12 5.41
C SER A 119 10.43 -12.46 5.43
N ASP A 120 9.09 -12.43 5.46
CA ASP A 120 8.24 -13.64 5.54
C ASP A 120 8.04 -14.32 4.16
N GLY A 121 8.78 -13.90 3.14
CA GLY A 121 8.59 -14.37 1.77
C GLY A 121 7.29 -13.87 1.12
N PHE A 122 6.67 -12.84 1.70
CA PHE A 122 5.52 -12.10 1.15
C PHE A 122 5.81 -11.55 -0.25
N ILE A 123 7.06 -11.12 -0.45
CA ILE A 123 7.45 -10.28 -1.57
C ILE A 123 8.30 -11.05 -2.57
N ASP A 124 7.59 -11.84 -3.38
CA ASP A 124 8.20 -12.57 -4.49
C ASP A 124 8.60 -11.64 -5.65
N VAL A 125 9.26 -12.25 -6.64
CA VAL A 125 9.68 -11.58 -7.88
C VAL A 125 8.50 -10.85 -8.54
N GLY A 126 7.31 -11.44 -8.53
CA GLY A 126 6.12 -10.89 -9.16
C GLY A 126 5.63 -9.62 -8.47
N TRP A 127 5.67 -9.58 -7.14
CA TRP A 127 5.32 -8.38 -6.38
C TRP A 127 6.30 -7.25 -6.64
N TRP A 128 7.61 -7.49 -6.55
CA TRP A 128 8.63 -6.47 -6.81
C TRP A 128 8.51 -5.95 -8.25
N SER A 129 8.35 -6.86 -9.22
CA SER A 129 8.14 -6.50 -10.62
C SER A 129 6.90 -5.62 -10.80
N LYS A 130 5.80 -5.91 -10.11
CA LYS A 130 4.58 -5.08 -10.16
C LYS A 130 4.72 -3.73 -9.46
N LEU A 131 5.38 -3.68 -8.30
CA LEU A 131 5.61 -2.44 -7.57
C LEU A 131 6.44 -1.49 -8.44
N LEU A 132 7.51 -2.02 -9.04
CA LEU A 132 8.47 -1.28 -9.83
C LEU A 132 7.94 -0.93 -11.24
N ASN A 133 7.35 -1.86 -12.00
CA ASN A 133 6.90 -1.59 -13.37
C ASN A 133 5.78 -0.52 -13.46
N LYS A 134 4.96 -0.39 -12.42
CA LYS A 134 3.92 0.63 -12.38
C LYS A 134 4.56 2.00 -12.10
N LYS A 135 4.82 2.75 -13.18
CA LYS A 135 5.50 4.07 -13.34
C LYS A 135 5.21 5.21 -12.32
N TYR A 136 4.44 4.98 -11.26
CA TYR A 136 4.24 5.93 -10.17
C TYR A 136 4.35 5.20 -8.83
N VAL A 137 5.57 5.17 -8.29
CA VAL A 137 5.81 4.71 -6.92
C VAL A 137 5.57 5.90 -5.98
N SER A 138 4.79 5.69 -4.93
CA SER A 138 4.58 6.69 -3.89
C SER A 138 5.83 6.85 -3.03
N LYS A 139 5.91 7.92 -2.22
CA LYS A 139 7.00 8.09 -1.25
C LYS A 139 7.20 6.84 -0.38
N TYR A 140 6.11 6.18 0.03
CA TYR A 140 6.17 4.95 0.84
C TYR A 140 6.66 3.74 0.04
N GLY A 141 6.22 3.58 -1.21
CA GLY A 141 6.77 2.51 -2.07
C GLY A 141 8.27 2.70 -2.31
N TRP A 142 8.70 3.95 -2.47
CA TRP A 142 10.11 4.33 -2.60
C TRP A 142 10.90 4.04 -1.33
N LYS A 143 10.32 4.33 -0.16
CA LYS A 143 10.90 3.99 1.14
C LYS A 143 11.07 2.47 1.31
N LEU A 144 10.07 1.67 0.90
CA LEU A 144 10.18 0.20 0.93
C LEU A 144 11.32 -0.30 0.03
N LEU A 145 11.43 0.25 -1.17
CA LEU A 145 12.46 -0.14 -2.13
C LEU A 145 13.86 0.12 -1.60
N ARG A 146 14.08 1.30 -1.02
CA ARG A 146 15.38 1.66 -0.42
C ARG A 146 15.73 0.77 0.78
N LEU A 147 14.81 0.66 1.74
CA LEU A 147 15.07 -0.07 2.99
C LEU A 147 15.31 -1.57 2.76
N ASN A 148 14.81 -2.12 1.66
CA ASN A 148 14.81 -3.56 1.42
C ASN A 148 15.50 -3.91 0.10
N ALA A 149 16.35 -3.03 -0.44
CA ALA A 149 17.03 -3.22 -1.73
C ALA A 149 17.75 -4.59 -1.82
N SER A 150 18.43 -4.98 -0.74
CA SER A 150 19.12 -6.27 -0.62
C SER A 150 18.20 -7.50 -0.68
N LEU A 151 16.92 -7.34 -0.30
CA LEU A 151 15.91 -8.40 -0.31
C LEU A 151 15.15 -8.51 -1.64
N ILE A 152 15.39 -7.58 -2.56
CA ILE A 152 14.79 -7.61 -3.89
C ILE A 152 15.47 -8.74 -4.69
N PRO A 153 14.71 -9.70 -5.23
CA PRO A 153 15.27 -10.79 -6.02
C PRO A 153 16.09 -10.27 -7.20
N VAL A 154 17.25 -10.91 -7.44
CA VAL A 154 18.15 -10.59 -8.55
C VAL A 154 17.40 -10.53 -9.89
N TYR A 155 16.45 -11.44 -10.12
CA TYR A 155 15.64 -11.43 -11.35
C TYR A 155 14.84 -10.12 -11.51
N ALA A 156 14.20 -9.63 -10.45
CA ALA A 156 13.44 -8.38 -10.51
C ALA A 156 14.38 -7.21 -10.83
N ARG A 157 15.56 -7.16 -10.22
CA ARG A 157 16.60 -6.17 -10.53
C ARG A 157 16.97 -6.18 -12.02
N VAL A 158 17.24 -7.36 -12.58
CA VAL A 158 17.58 -7.53 -14.00
C VAL A 158 16.45 -7.11 -14.93
N ALA A 159 15.22 -7.61 -14.67
CA ALA A 159 14.05 -7.35 -15.50
C ALA A 159 13.68 -5.86 -15.58
N LEU A 160 14.18 -5.05 -14.65
CA LEU A 160 13.83 -3.64 -14.51
C LEU A 160 14.98 -2.70 -14.83
N THR A 161 16.10 -3.21 -15.35
CA THR A 161 17.32 -2.41 -15.64
C THR A 161 17.00 -1.12 -16.41
N GLU A 162 16.15 -1.21 -17.45
CA GLU A 162 15.74 -0.02 -18.22
C GLU A 162 14.92 0.97 -17.40
N SER A 163 14.01 0.49 -16.56
CA SER A 163 13.20 1.33 -15.67
C SER A 163 14.07 2.00 -14.61
N ILE A 164 15.02 1.27 -14.04
CA ILE A 164 16.00 1.78 -13.06
C ILE A 164 16.85 2.89 -13.69
N ASN A 165 17.37 2.65 -14.89
CA ASN A 165 18.16 3.63 -15.64
C ASN A 165 17.35 4.89 -16.02
N PHE A 166 16.07 4.72 -16.35
CA PHE A 166 15.16 5.83 -16.61
C PHE A 166 14.94 6.67 -15.34
N TRP A 167 14.56 6.03 -14.22
CA TRP A 167 14.30 6.71 -12.96
C TRP A 167 15.52 7.43 -12.39
N ALA A 168 16.72 6.88 -12.59
CA ALA A 168 17.96 7.54 -12.19
C ALA A 168 18.20 8.88 -12.92
N LYS A 169 17.58 9.06 -14.10
CA LYS A 169 17.69 10.27 -14.93
C LYS A 169 16.46 11.18 -14.82
N ASP A 170 15.33 10.67 -14.37
CA ASP A 170 14.07 11.41 -14.24
C ASP A 170 14.11 12.43 -13.08
N ASP A 171 13.88 13.71 -13.39
CA ASP A 171 14.00 14.82 -12.43
C ASP A 171 13.07 14.66 -11.21
N LEU A 172 11.83 14.23 -11.44
CA LEU A 172 10.86 14.03 -10.36
C LEU A 172 11.32 12.90 -9.42
N THR A 173 11.84 11.83 -9.98
CA THR A 173 12.34 10.68 -9.22
C THR A 173 13.62 11.05 -8.45
N ARG A 174 14.57 11.74 -9.08
CA ARG A 174 15.78 12.24 -8.40
C ARG A 174 15.45 13.17 -7.23
N LYS A 175 14.45 14.05 -7.39
CA LYS A 175 13.99 14.92 -6.30
C LYS A 175 13.48 14.09 -5.10
N LYS A 176 12.61 13.12 -5.35
CA LYS A 176 12.09 12.22 -4.29
C LYS A 176 13.20 11.42 -3.61
N TRP A 177 14.24 11.06 -4.35
CA TRP A 177 15.42 10.38 -3.80
C TRP A 177 16.25 11.25 -2.89
N LYS A 178 16.52 12.49 -3.31
CA LYS A 178 17.19 13.43 -2.44
C LYS A 178 16.42 13.63 -1.13
N GLU A 179 15.09 13.78 -1.20
CA GLU A 179 14.24 13.90 -0.01
C GLU A 179 14.36 12.68 0.93
N LEU A 180 14.51 11.46 0.38
CA LEU A 180 14.75 10.28 1.21
C LEU A 180 16.19 10.20 1.71
N ASP A 181 17.20 10.60 0.93
CA ASP A 181 18.61 10.63 1.38
C ASP A 181 18.76 11.55 2.57
N ASP A 182 18.12 12.72 2.51
CA ASP A 182 18.02 13.66 3.61
C ASP A 182 17.25 13.06 4.81
N GLU A 183 16.14 12.36 4.57
CA GLU A 183 15.36 11.68 5.63
C GLU A 183 16.15 10.58 6.37
N PHE A 184 17.00 9.84 5.64
CA PHE A 184 17.75 8.71 6.18
C PHE A 184 19.20 9.02 6.55
N GLY A 185 19.68 10.24 6.28
CA GLY A 185 21.05 10.67 6.58
C GLY A 185 22.14 9.87 5.84
N THR A 186 21.79 9.20 4.75
CA THR A 186 22.70 8.34 3.98
C THR A 186 22.48 8.56 2.49
N HIS A 187 23.54 8.46 1.70
CA HIS A 187 23.39 8.43 0.25
C HIS A 187 23.04 7.02 -0.22
N PHE A 188 22.02 6.89 -1.08
CA PHE A 188 21.65 5.63 -1.71
C PHE A 188 21.84 5.75 -3.22
N ASP A 189 22.87 5.08 -3.77
CA ASP A 189 23.08 5.05 -5.22
C ASP A 189 22.10 4.08 -5.87
N PHE A 190 21.00 4.62 -6.34
CA PHE A 190 19.91 3.84 -6.91
C PHE A 190 20.33 2.93 -8.08
N VAL A 191 21.29 3.34 -8.90
CA VAL A 191 21.77 2.48 -9.99
C VAL A 191 22.67 1.40 -9.44
N ALA A 192 23.67 1.76 -8.63
CA ALA A 192 24.60 0.77 -8.07
C ALA A 192 23.89 -0.28 -7.22
N GLU A 193 22.97 0.13 -6.34
CA GLU A 193 22.25 -0.75 -5.41
C GLU A 193 21.33 -1.76 -6.12
N PHE A 194 20.78 -1.37 -7.27
CA PHE A 194 19.91 -2.24 -8.05
C PHE A 194 20.62 -2.95 -9.21
N THR A 195 21.86 -2.58 -9.56
CA THR A 195 22.66 -3.25 -10.59
C THR A 195 23.75 -4.17 -10.02
N ALA A 196 24.15 -3.96 -8.76
CA ALA A 196 25.04 -4.86 -8.04
C ALA A 196 24.32 -6.18 -7.69
N LYS A 197 25.05 -7.29 -7.83
CA LYS A 197 24.57 -8.65 -7.61
C LYS A 197 24.51 -8.99 -6.12
#